data_AF-H2LZI7-F1
#
_entry.id   AF-H2LZI7-F1
#
_cell.length_a   1.000
_cell.length_b   1.000
_cell.length_c   1.000
_cell.angle_alpha   90.00
_cell.angle_beta   90.00
_cell.angle_gamma   90.00
#
_symmetry.space_group_name_H-M   'P 1'
#
loop_
_entity.id
_entity.type
_entity.pdbx_description
1 polymer ?
#
loop_
_entity_poly.entity_id
_entity_poly.type
_entity_poly.pdbx_seq_one_letter_code
_entity_poly.pdbx_strand_id
1 'polypeptide(L)'
;MRAVNLISLLFLYCSLHAPHMTEGCSCAMTHPQDAFCNSDIVIRAKVVGKKFVTVGPFGTIRYTVKQIKMYKGFDKIQHVQHIYTHASESLCGVKFDINKYQYLITGRVYDGKVYTGLCNLNERWERMSLAQKKGINHHYQLGCGCRIKPCHYLPCFVTSKNECLWTDMLTHFGYPGYQSRHYACIQQKEGYCSWYRGTSNRDRTTTNATDP
;
A
#
# COMPACT_ATOMS: atom_id res chain seq x y z
N MET A 1 8.06 59.34 -7.33
CA MET A 1 7.30 58.55 -8.33
C MET A 1 8.04 57.31 -8.84
N ARG A 2 9.35 57.35 -9.15
CA ARG A 2 10.09 56.16 -9.67
C ARG A 2 10.22 54.98 -8.67
N ALA A 3 10.41 55.26 -7.37
CA ALA A 3 10.56 54.23 -6.34
C ALA A 3 9.26 53.44 -6.05
N VAL A 4 8.10 54.09 -6.11
CA VAL A 4 6.79 53.47 -5.88
C VAL A 4 6.45 52.47 -6.98
N ASN A 5 6.80 52.79 -8.24
CA ASN A 5 6.63 51.86 -9.37
C ASN A 5 7.54 50.63 -9.25
N LEU A 6 8.77 50.78 -8.76
CA LEU A 6 9.66 49.64 -8.55
C LEU A 6 9.14 48.69 -7.47
N ILE A 7 8.60 49.23 -6.37
CA ILE A 7 8.04 48.43 -5.28
C ILE A 7 6.78 47.68 -5.75
N SER A 8 5.87 48.34 -6.48
CA SER A 8 4.70 47.67 -7.08
C SER A 8 5.09 46.56 -8.07
N LEU A 9 6.12 46.77 -8.88
CA LEU A 9 6.64 45.77 -9.82
C LEU A 9 7.26 44.56 -9.08
N LEU A 10 7.98 44.80 -7.98
CA LEU A 10 8.53 43.75 -7.11
C LEU A 10 7.44 42.94 -6.42
N PHE A 11 6.38 43.57 -5.91
CA PHE A 11 5.24 42.87 -5.32
C PHE A 11 4.47 42.03 -6.34
N LEU A 12 4.25 42.54 -7.56
CA LEU A 12 3.67 41.78 -8.67
C LEU A 12 4.55 40.59 -9.04
N TYR A 13 5.87 40.77 -9.15
CA TYR A 13 6.81 39.70 -9.47
C TYR A 13 6.81 38.58 -8.40
N CYS A 14 6.82 38.95 -7.11
CA CYS A 14 6.72 37.98 -6.00
C CYS A 14 5.38 37.23 -5.97
N SER A 15 4.28 37.88 -6.37
CA SER A 15 2.95 37.24 -6.44
C SER A 15 2.87 36.19 -7.55
N LEU A 16 3.55 36.42 -8.69
CA LEU A 16 3.64 35.45 -9.79
C LEU A 16 4.64 34.31 -9.53
N HIS A 17 5.59 34.48 -8.60
CA HIS A 17 6.63 33.49 -8.30
C HIS A 17 6.45 32.80 -6.94
N ALA A 18 5.35 33.07 -6.23
CA ALA A 18 4.99 32.26 -5.09
C ALA A 18 4.71 30.84 -5.59
N PRO A 19 5.50 29.82 -5.20
CA PRO A 19 5.17 28.45 -5.56
C PRO A 19 3.82 28.13 -4.93
N HIS A 20 2.80 27.95 -5.75
CA HIS A 20 1.55 27.36 -5.30
C HIS A 20 1.89 25.97 -4.76
N MET A 21 1.89 25.82 -3.43
CA MET A 21 1.95 24.52 -2.78
C MET A 21 0.66 23.81 -3.15
N THR A 22 0.70 23.03 -4.23
CA THR A 22 -0.41 22.15 -4.58
C THR A 22 -0.38 20.99 -3.60
N GLU A 23 -1.34 20.95 -2.67
CA GLU A 23 -1.51 19.78 -1.82
C GLU A 23 -2.00 18.61 -2.68
N GLY A 24 -1.19 17.56 -2.75
CA GLY A 24 -1.49 16.33 -3.47
C GLY A 24 -1.35 15.12 -2.56
N CYS A 25 -1.91 13.99 -3.01
CA CYS A 25 -1.81 12.73 -2.28
C CYS A 25 -0.35 12.28 -2.14
N SER A 26 0.09 12.10 -0.90
CA SER A 26 1.38 11.51 -0.57
C SER A 26 1.18 10.30 0.33
N CYS A 27 1.81 9.18 -0.01
CA CYS A 27 1.67 7.92 0.71
C CYS A 27 2.99 7.52 1.37
N ALA A 28 2.92 7.04 2.61
CA ALA A 28 4.05 6.37 3.23
C ALA A 28 4.33 5.04 2.51
N MET A 29 5.60 4.75 2.25
CA MET A 29 5.99 3.46 1.68
C MET A 29 5.66 2.35 2.68
N THR A 30 4.94 1.34 2.22
CA THR A 30 4.37 0.29 3.08
C THR A 30 4.71 -1.07 2.50
N HIS A 31 5.26 -1.98 3.32
CA HIS A 31 5.52 -3.34 2.89
C HIS A 31 4.18 -4.05 2.57
N PRO A 32 4.09 -4.92 1.53
CA PRO A 32 2.82 -5.57 1.18
C PRO A 32 2.16 -6.35 2.32
N GLN A 33 2.94 -6.89 3.25
CA GLN A 33 2.44 -7.52 4.47
C GLN A 33 1.74 -6.51 5.40
N ASP A 34 2.33 -5.34 5.64
CA ASP A 34 1.69 -4.32 6.48
C ASP A 34 0.42 -3.80 5.81
N ALA A 35 0.43 -3.63 4.49
CA ALA A 35 -0.77 -3.26 3.74
C ALA A 35 -1.88 -4.32 3.88
N PHE A 36 -1.53 -5.61 3.90
CA PHE A 36 -2.46 -6.70 4.19
C PHE A 36 -2.97 -6.66 5.64
N CYS A 37 -2.08 -6.47 6.61
CA CYS A 37 -2.40 -6.50 8.04
C CYS A 37 -3.25 -5.29 8.47
N ASN A 38 -2.99 -4.11 7.91
CA ASN A 38 -3.68 -2.86 8.24
C ASN A 38 -4.98 -2.63 7.45
N SER A 39 -5.34 -3.53 6.53
CA SER A 39 -6.59 -3.45 5.76
C SER A 39 -7.68 -4.31 6.40
N ASP A 40 -8.93 -3.85 6.36
CA ASP A 40 -10.08 -4.65 6.84
C ASP A 40 -10.42 -5.77 5.86
N ILE A 41 -10.27 -5.49 4.55
CA ILE A 41 -10.56 -6.44 3.48
C ILE A 41 -9.38 -6.57 2.53
N VAL A 42 -9.21 -7.79 2.01
CA VAL A 42 -8.23 -8.10 0.96
C VAL A 42 -8.89 -9.06 -0.02
N ILE A 43 -9.08 -8.61 -1.26
CA ILE A 43 -9.77 -9.39 -2.29
C ILE A 43 -9.00 -9.42 -3.61
N ARG A 44 -9.17 -10.48 -4.38
CA ARG A 44 -8.88 -10.51 -5.82
C ARG A 44 -10.19 -10.31 -6.56
N ALA A 45 -10.26 -9.31 -7.44
CA ALA A 45 -11.47 -8.98 -8.17
C ALA A 45 -11.17 -8.46 -9.57
N LYS A 46 -12.16 -8.53 -10.46
CA LYS A 46 -12.15 -7.86 -11.78
C LYS A 46 -13.10 -6.67 -11.72
N VAL A 47 -12.63 -5.50 -12.15
CA VAL A 47 -13.47 -4.30 -12.24
C VAL A 47 -14.30 -4.37 -13.52
N VAL A 48 -15.62 -4.25 -13.40
CA VAL A 48 -16.57 -4.43 -14.52
C VAL A 48 -17.35 -3.17 -14.88
N GLY A 49 -17.35 -2.17 -14.00
CA GLY A 49 -17.98 -0.88 -14.28
C GLY A 49 -17.54 0.20 -13.30
N LYS A 50 -17.82 1.46 -13.62
CA LYS A 50 -17.62 2.61 -12.73
C LYS A 50 -18.80 3.57 -12.83
N LYS A 51 -19.16 4.20 -11.72
CA LYS A 51 -20.16 5.27 -11.67
C LYS A 51 -19.62 6.40 -10.79
N PHE A 52 -19.76 7.63 -11.25
CA PHE A 52 -19.53 8.79 -10.41
C PHE A 52 -20.72 8.95 -9.45
N VAL A 53 -20.43 9.10 -8.17
CA VAL A 53 -21.44 9.28 -7.11
C VAL A 53 -21.10 10.57 -6.39
N THR A 54 -22.05 11.48 -6.35
CA THR A 54 -21.91 12.79 -5.69
C THR A 54 -22.09 12.62 -4.18
N VAL A 55 -21.15 11.91 -3.55
CA VAL A 55 -21.04 11.84 -2.08
C VAL A 55 -20.02 12.89 -1.67
N GLY A 56 -20.50 13.97 -1.06
CA GLY A 56 -19.66 15.07 -0.59
C GLY A 56 -19.14 16.01 -1.70
N PRO A 57 -18.36 17.05 -1.33
CA PRO A 57 -17.93 18.10 -2.25
C PRO A 57 -16.86 17.64 -3.25
N PHE A 58 -16.12 16.57 -2.94
CA PHE A 58 -14.92 16.17 -3.67
C PHE A 58 -15.12 15.04 -4.69
N GLY A 59 -16.36 14.52 -4.81
CA GLY A 59 -16.71 13.46 -5.75
C GLY A 59 -16.15 12.08 -5.36
N THR A 60 -16.99 11.06 -5.46
CA THR A 60 -16.59 9.66 -5.19
C THR A 60 -16.83 8.82 -6.45
N ILE A 61 -15.86 7.99 -6.81
CA ILE A 61 -16.05 6.96 -7.83
C ILE A 61 -16.42 5.66 -7.13
N ARG A 62 -17.54 5.07 -7.56
CA ARG A 62 -17.94 3.71 -7.19
C ARG A 62 -17.64 2.76 -8.33
N TYR A 63 -16.75 1.81 -8.09
CA TYR A 63 -16.47 0.70 -9.00
C TYR A 63 -17.37 -0.49 -8.69
N THR A 64 -17.96 -1.07 -9.73
CA THR A 64 -18.60 -2.39 -9.64
C THR A 64 -17.55 -3.44 -9.92
N VAL A 65 -17.44 -4.42 -9.03
CA VAL A 65 -16.42 -5.46 -9.10
C VAL A 65 -17.06 -6.85 -9.09
N LYS A 66 -16.46 -7.76 -9.84
CA LYS A 66 -16.71 -9.20 -9.73
C LYS A 66 -15.64 -9.78 -8.80
N GLN A 67 -15.98 -10.02 -7.54
CA GLN A 67 -15.10 -10.67 -6.58
C GLN A 67 -14.77 -12.09 -7.07
N ILE A 68 -13.48 -12.42 -7.15
CA ILE A 68 -12.97 -13.73 -7.56
C ILE A 68 -12.59 -14.53 -6.31
N LYS A 69 -11.89 -13.89 -5.36
CA LYS A 69 -11.48 -14.51 -4.11
C LYS A 69 -11.37 -13.46 -3.00
N MET A 70 -11.78 -13.81 -1.79
CA MET A 70 -11.50 -13.04 -0.58
C MET A 70 -10.39 -13.74 0.21
N TYR A 71 -9.45 -12.96 0.73
CA TYR A 71 -8.33 -13.44 1.56
C TYR A 71 -8.45 -12.96 3.00
N LYS A 72 -9.10 -11.81 3.22
CA LYS A 72 -9.34 -11.21 4.54
C LYS A 72 -10.64 -10.41 4.52
N GLY A 73 -11.31 -10.34 5.67
CA GLY A 73 -12.50 -9.51 5.90
C GLY A 73 -13.83 -10.25 5.88
N PHE A 74 -13.81 -11.58 6.00
CA PHE A 74 -15.01 -12.44 6.02
C PHE A 74 -15.98 -12.10 7.17
N ASP A 75 -15.47 -11.54 8.26
CA ASP A 75 -16.22 -11.06 9.43
C ASP A 75 -16.84 -9.67 9.22
N LYS A 76 -16.30 -8.88 8.26
CA LYS A 76 -16.73 -7.50 7.98
C LYS A 76 -17.74 -7.42 6.85
N ILE A 77 -17.52 -8.19 5.78
CA ILE A 77 -18.37 -8.19 4.60
C ILE A 77 -18.34 -9.57 3.94
N GLN A 78 -19.52 -10.16 3.69
CA GLN A 78 -19.61 -11.49 3.09
C GLN A 78 -19.21 -11.49 1.62
N HIS A 79 -19.59 -10.44 0.88
CA HIS A 79 -19.31 -10.34 -0.55
C HIS A 79 -19.18 -8.88 -1.00
N VAL A 80 -18.06 -8.55 -1.64
CA VAL A 80 -17.78 -7.20 -2.13
C VAL A 80 -18.29 -7.04 -3.57
N GLN A 81 -19.35 -6.27 -3.74
CA GLN A 81 -19.89 -5.89 -5.06
C GLN A 81 -19.40 -4.51 -5.53
N HIS A 82 -19.12 -3.63 -4.57
CA HIS A 82 -18.79 -2.23 -4.82
C HIS A 82 -17.56 -1.80 -4.02
N ILE A 83 -16.72 -0.98 -4.67
CA ILE A 83 -15.54 -0.38 -4.07
C ILE A 83 -15.58 1.12 -4.35
N TYR A 84 -15.30 1.91 -3.32
CA TYR A 84 -15.38 3.36 -3.34
C TYR A 84 -13.98 3.95 -3.22
N THR A 85 -13.72 5.02 -3.96
CA THR A 85 -12.47 5.78 -3.93
C THR A 85 -12.76 7.23 -4.31
N HIS A 86 -11.89 8.15 -3.90
CA HIS A 86 -12.00 9.54 -4.35
C HIS A 86 -11.90 9.65 -5.87
N ALA A 87 -12.54 10.68 -6.44
CA ALA A 87 -12.59 10.85 -7.89
C ALA A 87 -11.27 11.32 -8.52
N SER A 88 -10.43 12.02 -7.75
CA SER A 88 -9.13 12.54 -8.20
C SER A 88 -7.97 11.80 -7.52
N GLU A 89 -6.89 11.56 -8.27
CA GLU A 89 -5.63 11.04 -7.74
C GLU A 89 -4.99 11.99 -6.73
N SER A 90 -5.18 13.31 -6.88
CA SER A 90 -4.72 14.30 -5.90
C SER A 90 -5.34 14.10 -4.52
N LEU A 91 -6.51 13.47 -4.44
CA LEU A 91 -7.20 13.09 -3.20
C LEU A 91 -7.04 11.61 -2.86
N CYS A 92 -5.96 10.99 -3.35
CA CYS A 92 -5.67 9.56 -3.18
C CYS A 92 -6.66 8.64 -3.88
N GLY A 93 -7.34 9.12 -4.93
CA GLY A 93 -8.23 8.33 -5.76
C GLY A 93 -7.49 7.33 -6.65
N VAL A 94 -7.94 6.08 -6.68
CA VAL A 94 -7.35 5.02 -7.53
C VAL A 94 -8.11 4.91 -8.85
N LYS A 95 -7.38 4.82 -9.96
CA LYS A 95 -7.95 4.52 -11.28
C LYS A 95 -7.75 3.05 -11.62
N PHE A 96 -8.85 2.30 -11.72
CA PHE A 96 -8.83 0.93 -12.24
C PHE A 96 -9.21 0.85 -13.71
N ASP A 97 -8.55 -0.05 -14.44
CA ASP A 97 -8.89 -0.37 -15.82
C ASP A 97 -10.10 -1.32 -15.84
N ILE A 98 -11.19 -0.88 -16.47
CA ILE A 98 -12.43 -1.65 -16.55
C ILE A 98 -12.26 -2.81 -17.53
N ASN A 99 -12.72 -3.99 -17.14
CA ASN A 99 -12.75 -5.22 -17.93
C ASN A 99 -11.40 -5.74 -18.44
N LYS A 100 -10.28 -5.13 -18.04
CA LYS A 100 -8.95 -5.43 -18.56
C LYS A 100 -8.15 -6.39 -17.68
N TYR A 101 -7.98 -6.07 -16.41
CA TYR A 101 -7.12 -6.83 -15.51
C TYR A 101 -7.87 -7.38 -14.30
N GLN A 102 -7.25 -8.35 -13.64
CA GLN A 102 -7.61 -8.75 -12.28
C GLN A 102 -6.70 -8.02 -11.30
N TYR A 103 -7.27 -7.49 -10.23
CA TYR A 103 -6.55 -6.71 -9.24
C TYR A 103 -6.58 -7.44 -7.91
N LEU A 104 -5.47 -7.37 -7.18
CA LEU A 104 -5.54 -7.41 -5.72
C LEU A 104 -5.98 -6.02 -5.25
N ILE A 105 -7.01 -5.98 -4.41
CA ILE A 105 -7.54 -4.75 -3.85
C ILE A 105 -7.58 -4.91 -2.34
N THR A 106 -7.00 -3.93 -1.66
CA THR A 106 -7.03 -3.81 -0.20
C THR A 106 -7.76 -2.54 0.20
N GLY A 107 -8.39 -2.54 1.36
CA GLY A 107 -9.19 -1.39 1.76
C GLY A 107 -9.72 -1.48 3.18
N ARG A 108 -10.41 -0.42 3.59
CA ARG A 108 -11.13 -0.34 4.85
C ARG A 108 -12.63 -0.47 4.63
N VAL A 109 -13.33 -0.94 5.65
CA VAL A 109 -14.78 -1.04 5.65
C VAL A 109 -15.35 0.04 6.55
N TYR A 110 -16.17 0.90 5.99
CA TYR A 110 -16.89 1.94 6.72
C TYR A 110 -18.35 1.92 6.29
N ASP A 111 -19.29 1.84 7.25
CA ASP A 111 -20.73 1.82 6.96
C ASP A 111 -21.13 0.77 5.90
N GLY A 112 -20.59 -0.45 6.05
CA GLY A 112 -20.82 -1.57 5.12
C GLY A 112 -20.24 -1.39 3.70
N LYS A 113 -19.50 -0.30 3.45
CA LYS A 113 -18.90 0.02 2.15
C LYS A 113 -17.39 -0.14 2.22
N VAL A 114 -16.83 -0.65 1.13
CA VAL A 114 -15.38 -0.84 0.98
C VAL A 114 -14.75 0.41 0.36
N TYR A 115 -13.81 1.03 1.06
CA TYR A 115 -13.04 2.16 0.58
C TYR A 115 -11.59 1.78 0.32
N THR A 116 -11.05 2.23 -0.80
CA THR A 116 -9.64 2.06 -1.17
C THR A 116 -9.07 3.38 -1.71
N GLY A 117 -7.75 3.50 -1.69
CA GLY A 117 -7.02 4.69 -2.13
C GLY A 117 -5.64 4.35 -2.68
N LEU A 118 -4.92 5.35 -3.19
CA LEU A 118 -3.58 5.19 -3.76
C LEU A 118 -2.57 4.61 -2.77
N CYS A 119 -2.76 4.86 -1.47
CA CYS A 119 -1.88 4.36 -0.41
C CYS A 119 -2.18 2.91 0.00
N ASN A 120 -3.27 2.32 -0.51
CA ASN A 120 -3.56 0.90 -0.31
C ASN A 120 -2.78 0.05 -1.32
N LEU A 121 -2.59 -1.24 -0.99
CA LEU A 121 -2.01 -2.19 -1.92
C LEU A 121 -3.06 -2.57 -2.98
N ASN A 122 -3.00 -1.88 -4.11
CA ASN A 122 -3.85 -2.07 -5.27
C ASN A 122 -2.99 -2.37 -6.50
N GLU A 123 -2.85 -3.66 -6.83
CA GLU A 123 -1.90 -4.08 -7.87
C GLU A 123 -2.52 -5.08 -8.84
N ARG A 124 -2.04 -5.09 -10.08
CA ARG A 124 -2.46 -6.07 -11.07
C ARG A 124 -1.98 -7.44 -10.63
N TRP A 125 -2.89 -8.40 -10.51
CA TRP A 125 -2.60 -9.75 -10.01
C TRP A 125 -1.47 -10.43 -10.79
N GLU A 126 -1.41 -10.22 -12.11
CA GLU A 126 -0.37 -10.79 -12.97
C GLU A 126 1.03 -10.25 -12.67
N ARG A 127 1.15 -8.98 -12.27
CA ARG A 127 2.42 -8.32 -11.94
C ARG A 127 2.98 -8.71 -10.58
N MET A 128 2.15 -9.28 -9.72
CA MET A 128 2.59 -9.69 -8.39
C MET A 128 3.51 -10.92 -8.46
N SER A 129 4.56 -10.89 -7.64
CA SER A 129 5.50 -12.01 -7.54
C SER A 129 4.81 -13.26 -6.98
N LEU A 130 5.41 -14.44 -7.22
CA LEU A 130 4.92 -15.68 -6.63
C LEU A 130 4.94 -15.63 -5.09
N ALA A 131 5.96 -15.00 -4.50
CA ALA A 131 6.09 -14.87 -3.05
C ALA A 131 5.00 -13.96 -2.48
N GLN A 132 4.66 -12.85 -3.14
CA GLN A 132 3.56 -11.97 -2.72
C GLN A 132 2.22 -12.69 -2.81
N LYS A 133 1.96 -13.44 -3.89
CA LYS A 133 0.75 -14.26 -4.05
C LYS A 133 0.64 -15.31 -2.93
N LYS A 134 1.74 -15.98 -2.57
CA LYS A 134 1.79 -16.91 -1.43
C LYS A 134 1.59 -16.19 -0.09
N GLY A 135 2.16 -14.99 0.06
CA GLY A 135 2.01 -14.13 1.22
C GLY A 135 0.55 -13.81 1.49
N ILE A 136 -0.16 -13.32 0.49
CA ILE A 136 -1.60 -12.97 0.57
C ILE A 136 -2.47 -14.18 0.91
N ASN A 137 -2.13 -15.36 0.41
CA ASN A 137 -2.92 -16.56 0.67
C ASN A 137 -2.76 -17.07 2.12
N HIS A 138 -1.61 -16.87 2.76
CA HIS A 138 -1.31 -17.52 4.02
C HIS A 138 -0.30 -16.76 4.89
N HIS A 139 0.89 -16.44 4.39
CA HIS A 139 1.99 -16.00 5.25
C HIS A 139 1.80 -14.61 5.88
N TYR A 140 1.16 -13.67 5.16
CA TYR A 140 0.99 -12.32 5.70
C TYR A 140 0.07 -12.31 6.92
N GLN A 141 -1.00 -13.12 6.92
CA GLN A 141 -1.88 -13.26 8.09
C GLN A 141 -1.12 -13.81 9.31
N LEU A 142 -0.26 -14.81 9.11
CA LEU A 142 0.58 -15.36 10.18
C LEU A 142 1.62 -14.34 10.70
N GLY A 143 2.04 -13.42 9.84
CA GLY A 143 3.02 -12.40 10.15
C GLY A 143 2.45 -11.12 10.75
N CYS A 144 1.13 -10.96 10.90
CA CYS A 144 0.56 -9.70 11.41
C CYS A 144 0.91 -9.39 12.87
N GLY A 145 1.41 -10.37 13.64
CA GLY A 145 1.98 -10.14 14.97
C GLY A 145 3.43 -9.63 14.96
N CYS A 146 4.09 -9.66 13.80
CA CYS A 146 5.45 -9.16 13.62
C CYS A 146 5.44 -7.72 13.10
N ARG A 147 6.39 -6.93 13.57
CA ARG A 147 6.58 -5.54 13.14
C ARG A 147 7.64 -5.46 12.05
N ILE A 148 7.28 -4.88 10.91
CA ILE A 148 8.24 -4.56 9.85
C ILE A 148 8.78 -3.15 10.13
N LYS A 149 10.09 -3.04 10.36
CA LYS A 149 10.76 -1.79 10.73
C LYS A 149 11.49 -1.23 9.50
N PRO A 150 11.01 -0.14 8.87
CA PRO A 150 11.70 0.47 7.74
C PRO A 150 13.06 1.04 8.17
N CYS A 151 14.07 0.82 7.33
CA CYS A 151 15.39 1.41 7.47
C CYS A 151 15.59 2.46 6.38
N HIS A 152 15.52 3.74 6.75
CA HIS A 152 15.66 4.85 5.79
C HIS A 152 17.10 5.31 5.61
N TYR A 153 17.93 5.18 6.65
CA TYR A 153 19.33 5.60 6.67
C TYR A 153 20.11 4.71 7.63
N LEU A 154 21.34 4.37 7.27
CA LEU A 154 22.21 3.56 8.11
C LEU A 154 22.78 4.40 9.28
N PRO A 155 23.03 3.77 10.44
CA PRO A 155 22.81 2.35 10.73
C PRO A 155 21.38 2.07 11.26
N CYS A 156 20.83 0.90 10.94
CA CYS A 156 19.55 0.42 11.48
C CYS A 156 19.70 -0.96 12.12
N PHE A 157 19.04 -1.16 13.26
CA PHE A 157 19.08 -2.42 13.99
C PHE A 157 17.69 -2.85 14.44
N VAL A 158 17.52 -4.16 14.56
CA VAL A 158 16.37 -4.78 15.23
C VAL A 158 16.44 -4.45 16.72
N THR A 159 15.36 -3.91 17.28
CA THR A 159 15.30 -3.50 18.69
C THR A 159 14.51 -4.48 19.56
N SER A 160 13.74 -5.37 18.95
CA SER A 160 12.94 -6.37 19.66
C SER A 160 12.83 -7.68 18.88
N LYS A 161 12.55 -8.78 19.56
CA LYS A 161 12.44 -10.11 18.94
C LYS A 161 11.31 -10.20 17.90
N ASN A 162 10.31 -9.31 17.94
CA ASN A 162 9.17 -9.32 17.02
C ASN A 162 9.36 -8.42 15.79
N GLU A 163 10.59 -7.95 15.50
CA GLU A 163 10.87 -7.02 14.41
C GLU A 163 11.63 -7.69 13.25
N CYS A 164 11.24 -7.35 12.01
CA CYS A 164 12.06 -7.59 10.82
C CYS A 164 12.51 -6.25 10.22
N LEU A 165 13.81 -6.11 9.95
CA LEU A 165 14.36 -4.90 9.37
C LEU A 165 14.11 -4.85 7.86
N TRP A 166 13.47 -3.79 7.38
CA TRP A 166 13.13 -3.58 5.98
C TRP A 166 14.08 -2.56 5.33
N THR A 167 14.98 -3.05 4.49
CA THR A 167 16.13 -2.33 3.92
C THR A 167 15.96 -1.97 2.45
N ASP A 168 14.80 -2.26 1.84
CA ASP A 168 14.53 -1.93 0.43
C ASP A 168 14.79 -0.44 0.11
N MET A 169 14.62 0.46 1.07
CA MET A 169 14.85 1.91 0.91
C MET A 169 16.31 2.28 0.68
N LEU A 170 17.24 1.45 1.17
CA LEU A 170 18.68 1.67 1.02
C LEU A 170 19.17 1.26 -0.38
N THR A 171 18.37 0.48 -1.10
CA THR A 171 18.73 0.00 -2.44
C THR A 171 18.18 0.94 -3.51
N HIS A 172 19.03 1.38 -4.44
CA HIS A 172 18.61 2.24 -5.55
C HIS A 172 17.80 1.49 -6.65
N PHE A 173 17.58 0.18 -6.49
CA PHE A 173 17.01 -0.69 -7.53
C PHE A 173 15.49 -0.75 -7.51
N GLY A 174 14.82 0.36 -7.80
CA GLY A 174 13.40 0.42 -8.17
C GLY A 174 12.39 -0.02 -7.09
N TYR A 175 11.15 0.45 -7.23
CA TYR A 175 10.05 0.09 -6.33
C TYR A 175 9.06 -0.85 -7.03
N PRO A 176 8.52 -1.90 -6.36
CA PRO A 176 8.87 -2.37 -5.01
C PRO A 176 10.23 -3.07 -4.97
N GLY A 177 10.93 -2.97 -3.85
CA GLY A 177 12.26 -3.56 -3.64
C GLY A 177 12.25 -5.08 -3.44
N TYR A 178 13.43 -5.66 -3.20
CA TYR A 178 13.63 -7.12 -3.16
C TYR A 178 12.90 -7.79 -2.00
N GLN A 179 12.97 -7.22 -0.79
CA GLN A 179 12.27 -7.75 0.38
C GLN A 179 10.75 -7.74 0.16
N SER A 180 10.21 -6.62 -0.32
CA SER A 180 8.79 -6.45 -0.66
C SER A 180 8.28 -7.42 -1.71
N ARG A 181 9.15 -7.87 -2.63
CA ARG A 181 8.80 -8.83 -3.68
C ARG A 181 8.94 -10.27 -3.24
N HIS A 182 9.79 -10.59 -2.27
CA HIS A 182 10.22 -11.97 -2.05
C HIS A 182 10.01 -12.52 -0.63
N TYR A 183 9.79 -11.66 0.36
CA TYR A 183 9.77 -12.08 1.75
C TYR A 183 8.47 -11.71 2.49
N ALA A 184 8.19 -12.46 3.54
CA ALA A 184 7.20 -12.16 4.57
C ALA A 184 7.90 -12.20 5.93
N CYS A 185 7.58 -11.28 6.83
CA CYS A 185 8.09 -11.28 8.20
C CYS A 185 7.17 -12.14 9.06
N ILE A 186 7.62 -13.32 9.49
CA ILE A 186 6.78 -14.26 10.25
C ILE A 186 7.46 -14.68 11.54
N GLN A 187 6.64 -15.05 12.53
CA GLN A 187 7.12 -15.60 13.78
C GLN A 187 7.65 -17.02 13.57
N GLN A 188 8.88 -17.26 14.02
CA GLN A 188 9.53 -18.56 14.02
C GLN A 188 9.20 -19.35 15.29
N LYS A 189 9.53 -20.65 15.31
CA LYS A 189 9.26 -21.56 16.44
C LYS A 189 9.85 -21.06 17.77
N GLU A 190 10.99 -20.39 17.72
CA GLU A 190 11.71 -19.83 18.87
C GLU A 190 11.15 -18.49 19.35
N GLY A 191 10.04 -18.02 18.76
CA GLY A 191 9.28 -16.85 19.20
C GLY A 191 9.77 -15.51 18.63
N TYR A 192 10.90 -15.47 17.91
CA TYR A 192 11.34 -14.28 17.18
C TYR A 192 10.75 -14.21 15.76
N CYS A 193 10.63 -12.99 15.22
CA CYS A 193 10.20 -12.73 13.86
C CYS A 193 11.41 -12.62 12.93
N SER A 194 11.32 -13.22 11.74
CA SER A 194 12.36 -13.11 10.72
C SER A 194 11.79 -13.18 9.30
N TRP A 195 12.58 -12.73 8.34
CA TRP A 195 12.22 -12.79 6.93
C TRP A 195 12.15 -14.23 6.41
N TYR A 196 11.03 -14.57 5.79
CA TYR A 196 10.74 -15.89 5.25
C TYR A 196 10.38 -15.82 3.76
N ARG A 197 11.03 -16.66 2.96
CA ARG A 197 10.91 -16.67 1.48
C ARG A 197 9.91 -17.69 0.93
N GLY A 198 9.35 -18.57 1.77
CA GLY A 198 8.37 -19.56 1.30
C GLY A 198 8.93 -20.70 0.43
N THR A 199 10.26 -20.85 0.38
CA THR A 199 10.98 -21.94 -0.31
C THR A 199 11.75 -22.85 0.64
N SER A 200 11.95 -22.45 1.89
CA SER A 200 12.56 -23.29 2.93
C SER A 200 11.47 -23.97 3.76
N ASN A 201 11.66 -25.27 4.03
CA ASN A 201 10.88 -25.99 5.05
C ASN A 201 11.09 -25.29 6.39
N ARG A 202 10.02 -25.14 7.18
CA ARG A 202 10.03 -24.55 8.53
C ARG A 202 11.00 -25.25 9.51
N ASP A 203 11.51 -26.43 9.14
CA ASP A 203 12.45 -27.23 9.92
C ASP A 203 13.93 -26.97 9.61
N ARG A 204 14.26 -26.17 8.58
CA ARG A 204 15.65 -25.74 8.39
C ARG A 204 15.90 -24.46 9.18
N THR A 205 16.42 -24.64 10.39
CA THR A 205 17.37 -23.70 11.00
C THR A 205 18.41 -23.31 9.96
N THR A 206 18.85 -22.05 9.97
CA THR A 206 19.83 -21.43 9.07
C THR A 206 19.29 -20.93 7.72
N THR A 207 18.87 -19.66 7.71
CA THR A 207 19.77 -18.58 7.32
C THR A 207 19.42 -17.37 8.20
N ASN A 208 20.38 -16.95 9.03
CA ASN A 208 20.34 -15.62 9.63
C ASN A 208 20.35 -14.61 8.47
N ALA A 209 19.18 -14.17 8.03
CA ALA A 209 19.03 -12.99 7.20
C ALA A 209 19.01 -11.73 8.10
N THR A 210 19.84 -11.73 9.14
CA THR A 210 20.02 -10.66 10.11
C THR A 210 21.35 -9.93 9.95
N ASP A 211 22.10 -10.19 8.88
CA ASP A 211 23.27 -9.38 8.51
C ASP A 211 23.10 -8.77 7.10
N PRO A 212 23.63 -7.56 6.87
CA PRO A 212 23.24 -6.63 5.80
C PRO A 212 23.52 -7.11 4.37
#